data_AF-A0A1G7JED4-F1
#
_entry.id   AF-A0A1G7JED4-F1
#
_cell.length_a   1.000
_cell.length_b   1.000
_cell.length_c   1.000
_cell.angle_alpha   90.00
_cell.angle_beta   90.00
_cell.angle_gamma   90.00
#
_symmetry.space_group_name_H-M   'P 1'
#
loop_
_entity.id
_entity.type
_entity.pdbx_description
1 polymer ?
#
loop_
_entity_poly.entity_id
_entity_poly.type
_entity_poly.pdbx_seq_one_letter_code
_entity_poly.pdbx_strand_id
1 'polypeptide(L)'
;MIGYSQVRDEIERLAPAGHYIALGMAEGAPGFEAIALPQDWTTLYNREGFMPDDPALRWIRNAAGTRRWSELARQDPRGVIRSGWAYGLRYGVVVSIHGGGPQQRRSYAAFCRRDREFSDREVARLHSLMQKLHVALVPPVPLTQAEIEVLSRIKSGWRLKQVAFELGVTEGAIKQRLRNARAKLGVATGAQAATRASDLGLI
;
A
#
# COMPACT_ATOMS: atom_id res chain seq x y z
N MET A 1 -11.56 6.61 -10.37
CA MET A 1 -10.64 6.38 -9.23
C MET A 1 -9.39 5.74 -9.81
N ILE A 2 -8.19 6.18 -9.45
CA ILE A 2 -6.97 5.65 -10.07
C ILE A 2 -6.53 4.38 -9.35
N GLY A 3 -6.36 3.28 -10.08
CA GLY A 3 -5.84 2.02 -9.59
C GLY A 3 -4.37 1.82 -9.96
N TYR A 4 -3.70 0.88 -9.28
CA TYR A 4 -2.31 0.54 -9.58
C TYR A 4 -2.10 0.14 -11.06
N SER A 5 -3.02 -0.64 -11.64
CA SER A 5 -2.96 -1.05 -13.05
C SER A 5 -2.90 0.12 -14.03
N GLN A 6 -3.48 1.27 -13.69
CA GLN A 6 -3.53 2.44 -14.56
C GLN A 6 -2.25 3.29 -14.51
N VAL A 7 -1.44 3.14 -13.46
CA VAL A 7 -0.18 3.88 -13.30
C VAL A 7 1.05 2.99 -13.44
N ARG A 8 0.87 1.67 -13.50
CA ARG A 8 1.94 0.68 -13.58
C ARG A 8 2.91 0.99 -14.72
N ASP A 9 2.40 1.18 -15.94
CA ASP A 9 3.25 1.43 -17.11
C ASP A 9 4.13 2.68 -16.92
N GLU A 10 3.60 3.71 -16.26
CA GLU A 10 4.38 4.92 -15.97
C GLU A 10 5.44 4.68 -14.89
N ILE A 11 5.09 3.94 -13.83
CA ILE A 11 6.04 3.53 -12.79
C ILE A 11 7.17 2.71 -13.39
N GLU A 12 6.86 1.72 -14.24
CA GLU A 12 7.84 0.85 -14.87
C GLU A 12 8.76 1.60 -15.85
N ARG A 13 8.27 2.64 -16.53
CA ARG A 13 9.13 3.54 -17.32
C ARG A 13 10.09 4.36 -16.44
N LEU A 14 9.64 4.83 -15.29
CA LEU A 14 10.45 5.65 -14.36
C LEU A 14 11.44 4.78 -13.55
N ALA A 15 11.03 3.56 -13.20
CA ALA A 15 11.73 2.62 -12.33
C ALA A 15 11.92 1.25 -13.02
N PRO A 16 12.71 1.20 -14.12
CA PRO A 16 12.79 0.02 -14.99
C PRO A 16 13.52 -1.18 -14.37
N ALA A 17 14.14 -1.04 -13.18
CA ALA A 17 14.71 -2.19 -12.47
C ALA A 17 13.74 -2.80 -11.45
N GLY A 18 12.58 -2.17 -11.24
CA GLY A 18 11.50 -2.69 -10.41
C GLY A 18 11.07 -1.75 -9.31
N HIS A 19 10.01 -2.17 -8.61
CA HIS A 19 9.47 -1.43 -7.46
C HIS A 19 8.81 -2.34 -6.44
N TYR A 20 8.75 -1.83 -5.22
CA TYR A 20 7.92 -2.35 -4.14
C TYR A 20 6.98 -1.23 -3.69
N ILE A 21 5.68 -1.51 -3.58
CA ILE A 21 4.66 -0.55 -3.14
C ILE A 21 3.84 -1.20 -2.04
N ALA A 22 3.73 -0.53 -0.91
CA ALA A 22 2.90 -0.91 0.23
C ALA A 22 1.98 0.27 0.60
N LEU A 23 0.68 0.10 0.44
CA LEU A 23 -0.32 1.13 0.74
C LEU A 23 -1.15 0.75 1.96
N GLY A 24 -1.46 1.75 2.77
CA GLY A 24 -2.39 1.63 3.89
C GLY A 24 -1.94 0.64 4.96
N MET A 25 -0.72 0.77 5.46
CA MET A 25 -0.18 -0.06 6.54
C MET A 25 -1.08 -0.02 7.78
N ALA A 26 -1.53 -1.19 8.24
CA ALA A 26 -2.30 -1.41 9.46
C ALA A 26 -1.92 -2.76 10.09
N GLU A 27 -1.77 -2.80 11.42
CA GLU A 27 -1.50 -4.06 12.17
C GLU A 27 -0.30 -4.88 11.64
N GLY A 28 0.70 -4.21 11.07
CA GLY A 28 1.91 -4.84 10.54
C GLY A 28 1.85 -5.27 9.07
N ALA A 29 0.69 -5.15 8.41
CA ALA A 29 0.52 -5.50 6.99
C ALA A 29 0.00 -4.33 6.14
N PRO A 30 0.35 -4.26 4.84
CA PRO A 30 -0.27 -3.32 3.92
C PRO A 30 -1.69 -3.76 3.53
N GLY A 31 -2.60 -2.80 3.34
CA GLY A 31 -3.90 -3.09 2.72
C GLY A 31 -3.79 -3.38 1.22
N PHE A 32 -2.75 -2.84 0.57
CA PHE A 32 -2.41 -3.18 -0.82
C PHE A 32 -0.90 -3.30 -0.97
N GLU A 33 -0.45 -4.36 -1.64
CA GLU A 33 0.95 -4.62 -1.93
C GLU A 33 1.16 -4.90 -3.42
N ALA A 34 2.20 -4.32 -4.00
CA ALA A 34 2.66 -4.65 -5.33
C ALA A 34 4.18 -4.82 -5.32
N ILE A 35 4.64 -6.00 -5.74
CA ILE A 35 6.05 -6.36 -5.83
C ILE A 35 6.38 -6.62 -7.29
N ALA A 36 7.31 -5.83 -7.83
CA ALA A 36 7.84 -5.95 -9.17
C ALA A 36 9.38 -5.88 -9.14
N LEU A 37 9.98 -6.48 -8.12
CA LEU A 37 11.43 -6.61 -7.96
C LEU A 37 11.93 -7.93 -8.56
N PRO A 38 13.21 -8.04 -8.95
CA PRO A 38 13.79 -9.32 -9.38
C PRO A 38 13.58 -10.41 -8.33
N GLN A 39 13.12 -11.59 -8.77
CA GLN A 39 12.76 -12.67 -7.85
C GLN A 39 13.97 -13.12 -7.00
N ASP A 40 15.14 -13.27 -7.61
CA ASP A 40 16.36 -13.67 -6.90
C ASP A 40 16.76 -12.66 -5.81
N TRP A 41 16.52 -11.36 -6.05
CA TRP A 41 16.72 -10.34 -5.03
C TRP A 41 15.74 -10.52 -3.86
N THR A 42 14.45 -10.73 -4.14
CA THR A 42 13.46 -10.92 -3.07
C THR A 42 13.74 -12.16 -2.23
N THR A 43 14.21 -13.25 -2.86
CA THR A 43 14.63 -14.47 -2.16
C THR A 43 15.85 -14.22 -1.28
N LEU A 44 16.88 -13.54 -1.81
CA LEU A 44 18.05 -13.16 -1.02
C LEU A 44 17.66 -12.26 0.17
N TYR A 45 16.88 -11.22 -0.09
CA TYR A 45 16.46 -10.25 0.92
C TYR A 45 15.73 -10.90 2.10
N ASN A 46 14.82 -11.83 1.80
CA ASN A 46 14.08 -12.57 2.81
C ASN A 46 14.98 -13.56 3.56
N ARG A 47 15.84 -14.30 2.85
CA ARG A 47 16.76 -15.29 3.46
C ARG A 47 17.74 -14.62 4.43
N GLU A 48 18.31 -13.48 4.06
CA GLU A 48 19.27 -12.75 4.89
C GLU A 48 18.60 -11.92 5.99
N GLY A 49 17.26 -11.82 5.97
CA GLY A 49 16.50 -11.02 6.94
C GLY A 49 16.92 -9.56 6.93
N PHE A 50 16.99 -8.92 5.75
CA PHE A 50 17.47 -7.53 5.63
C PHE A 50 16.49 -6.47 6.14
N MET A 51 15.20 -6.79 6.24
CA MET A 51 14.14 -5.85 6.64
C MET A 51 14.45 -4.96 7.87
N PRO A 52 14.92 -5.47 9.03
CA PRO A 52 15.20 -4.62 10.20
C PRO A 52 16.34 -3.61 9.95
N ASP A 53 17.33 -4.01 9.14
CA ASP A 53 18.57 -3.27 8.88
C ASP A 53 18.50 -2.40 7.62
N ASP A 54 17.48 -2.61 6.78
CA ASP A 54 17.30 -1.87 5.53
C ASP A 54 17.19 -0.36 5.80
N PRO A 55 18.11 0.46 5.27
CA PRO A 55 18.14 1.89 5.53
C PRO A 55 16.93 2.62 4.94
N ALA A 56 16.35 2.15 3.84
CA ALA A 56 15.13 2.71 3.27
C ALA A 56 13.94 2.44 4.19
N LEU A 57 13.79 1.20 4.68
CA LEU A 57 12.72 0.86 5.64
C LEU A 57 12.90 1.56 6.99
N ARG A 58 14.14 1.73 7.47
CA ARG A 58 14.43 2.53 8.67
C ARG A 58 14.02 3.99 8.51
N TRP A 59 14.27 4.58 7.35
CA TRP A 59 13.94 5.98 7.07
C TRP A 59 12.42 6.20 7.02
N ILE A 60 11.66 5.38 6.28
CA ILE A 60 10.19 5.55 6.16
C ILE A 60 9.45 5.39 7.49
N ARG A 61 10.01 4.65 8.46
CA ARG A 61 9.40 4.50 9.79
C ARG A 61 9.31 5.82 10.55
N ASN A 62 10.23 6.74 10.27
CA ASN A 62 10.43 7.97 11.02
C ASN A 62 10.19 9.25 10.19
N ALA A 63 10.02 9.14 8.87
CA ALA A 63 9.96 10.29 7.98
C ALA A 63 8.96 10.12 6.83
N ALA A 64 8.38 11.24 6.41
CA ALA A 64 7.57 11.39 5.20
C ALA A 64 8.37 12.04 4.06
N GLY A 65 7.89 11.90 2.83
CA GLY A 65 8.45 12.53 1.64
C GLY A 65 9.24 11.55 0.78
N THR A 66 10.38 12.00 0.26
CA THR A 66 11.21 11.21 -0.65
C THR A 66 12.68 11.22 -0.24
N ARG A 67 13.39 10.13 -0.47
CA ARG A 67 14.83 10.05 -0.25
C ARG A 67 15.51 9.14 -1.26
N ARG A 68 16.63 9.56 -1.85
CA ARG A 68 17.44 8.67 -2.71
C ARG A 68 18.25 7.70 -1.86
N TRP A 69 18.55 6.54 -2.41
CA TRP A 69 19.41 5.56 -1.74
C TRP A 69 20.84 6.09 -1.52
N SER A 70 21.36 6.95 -2.42
CA SER A 70 22.67 7.59 -2.24
C SER A 70 22.76 8.45 -0.97
N GLU A 71 21.64 9.06 -0.55
CA GLU A 71 21.54 9.80 0.71
C GLU A 71 21.45 8.89 1.94
N LEU A 72 21.04 7.62 1.75
CA LEU A 72 20.85 6.63 2.82
C LEU A 72 22.03 5.66 2.97
N ALA A 73 22.86 5.51 1.93
CA ALA A 73 23.91 4.50 1.85
C ALA A 73 24.96 4.61 2.98
N ARG A 74 25.15 5.79 3.58
CA ARG A 74 26.03 5.94 4.75
C ARG A 74 25.49 5.28 6.02
N GLN A 75 24.21 4.92 6.04
CA GLN A 75 23.52 4.31 7.18
C GLN A 75 23.12 2.86 6.89
N ASP A 76 23.92 2.15 6.09
CA ASP A 76 23.67 0.79 5.62
C ASP A 76 24.70 -0.22 6.20
N PRO A 77 24.63 -0.54 7.51
CA PRO A 77 25.65 -1.35 8.19
C PRO A 77 25.75 -2.78 7.64
N ARG A 78 24.67 -3.30 7.03
CA ARG A 78 24.64 -4.64 6.42
C ARG A 78 24.82 -4.63 4.90
N GLY A 79 25.02 -3.45 4.30
CA GLY A 79 25.20 -3.33 2.85
C GLY A 79 23.99 -3.82 2.06
N VAL A 80 22.77 -3.61 2.56
CA VAL A 80 21.52 -3.99 1.90
C VAL A 80 21.41 -3.33 0.53
N ILE A 81 21.67 -2.01 0.43
CA ILE A 81 21.62 -1.28 -0.84
C ILE A 81 22.65 -1.86 -1.81
N ARG A 82 23.88 -2.06 -1.33
CA ARG A 82 24.97 -2.60 -2.15
C ARG A 82 24.71 -4.03 -2.62
N SER A 83 24.06 -4.85 -1.79
CA SER A 83 23.70 -6.24 -2.12
C SER A 83 22.72 -6.30 -3.30
N GLY A 84 21.84 -5.29 -3.44
CA GLY A 84 20.91 -5.20 -4.57
C GLY A 84 21.58 -4.94 -5.93
N TRP A 85 22.82 -4.46 -5.96
CA TRP A 85 23.49 -4.05 -7.20
C TRP A 85 23.71 -5.22 -8.17
N ALA A 86 23.99 -6.42 -7.66
CA ALA A 86 24.15 -7.63 -8.47
C ALA A 86 22.86 -8.01 -9.21
N TYR A 87 21.72 -7.49 -8.77
CA TYR A 87 20.39 -7.72 -9.34
C TYR A 87 19.87 -6.51 -10.15
N GLY A 88 20.74 -5.55 -10.47
CA GLY A 88 20.37 -4.35 -11.22
C GLY A 88 19.69 -3.26 -10.38
N LEU A 89 19.57 -3.44 -9.06
CA LEU A 89 19.00 -2.46 -8.14
C LEU A 89 20.08 -1.48 -7.66
N ARG A 90 20.60 -0.68 -8.58
CA ARG A 90 21.77 0.18 -8.31
C ARG A 90 21.39 1.54 -7.74
N TYR A 91 20.37 2.15 -8.32
CA TYR A 91 19.86 3.44 -7.91
C TYR A 91 18.42 3.28 -7.47
N GLY A 92 18.08 3.88 -6.33
CA GLY A 92 16.74 3.80 -5.78
C GLY A 92 16.26 5.11 -5.20
N VAL A 93 14.96 5.29 -5.19
CA VAL A 93 14.28 6.32 -4.40
C VAL A 93 13.22 5.64 -3.54
N VAL A 94 13.18 6.00 -2.26
CA VAL A 94 12.12 5.62 -1.35
C VAL A 94 11.15 6.79 -1.19
N VAL A 95 9.87 6.47 -1.22
CA VAL A 95 8.75 7.41 -1.07
C VAL A 95 7.92 6.99 0.13
N SER A 96 7.59 7.94 1.00
CA SER A 96 6.80 7.73 2.21
C SER A 96 5.67 8.76 2.28
N ILE A 97 4.43 8.28 2.27
CA ILE A 97 3.22 9.06 2.43
C ILE A 97 2.68 8.80 3.84
N HIS A 98 2.71 9.85 4.66
CA HIS A 98 1.96 9.90 5.89
C HIS A 98 0.62 10.55 5.59
N GLY A 99 -0.46 9.82 5.83
CA GLY A 99 -1.76 10.46 5.82
C GLY A 99 -1.86 11.46 6.99
N GLY A 100 -2.51 12.59 6.78
CA GLY A 100 -2.65 13.62 7.81
C GLY A 100 -3.57 13.14 8.95
N GLY A 101 -3.09 13.21 10.19
CA GLY A 101 -3.90 12.96 11.40
C GLY A 101 -3.66 11.62 12.11
N PRO A 102 -4.18 11.45 13.34
CA PRO A 102 -3.81 10.37 14.27
C PRO A 102 -4.26 8.96 13.85
N GLN A 103 -5.10 8.82 12.83
CA GLN A 103 -5.67 7.53 12.38
C GLN A 103 -5.38 7.20 10.91
N GLN A 104 -4.61 8.03 10.20
CA GLN A 104 -4.34 7.74 8.79
C GLN A 104 -3.20 6.73 8.64
N ARG A 105 -3.49 5.69 7.84
CA ARG A 105 -2.54 4.61 7.55
C ARG A 105 -1.37 5.15 6.73
N ARG A 106 -0.17 4.63 6.95
CA ARG A 106 1.02 5.02 6.19
C ARG A 106 1.09 4.26 4.87
N SER A 107 1.72 4.84 3.87
CA SER A 107 2.01 4.16 2.60
C SER A 107 3.43 4.48 2.18
N TYR A 108 4.11 3.53 1.54
CA TYR A 108 5.46 3.74 1.08
C TYR A 108 5.75 2.92 -0.16
N ALA A 109 6.82 3.30 -0.85
CA ALA A 109 7.32 2.58 -2.00
C ALA A 109 8.82 2.74 -2.16
N ALA A 110 9.46 1.72 -2.70
CA ALA A 110 10.82 1.77 -3.20
C ALA A 110 10.79 1.59 -4.72
N PHE A 111 11.42 2.52 -5.44
CA PHE A 111 11.52 2.50 -6.89
C PHE A 111 12.98 2.38 -7.30
N CYS A 112 13.28 1.46 -8.21
CA CYS A 112 14.64 1.07 -8.54
C CYS A 112 14.94 1.25 -10.03
N ARG A 113 16.18 1.61 -10.33
CA ARG A 113 16.72 1.68 -11.69
C ARG A 113 18.20 1.29 -11.72
N ARG A 114 18.65 0.84 -12.89
CA ARG A 114 19.99 0.25 -13.08
C ARG A 114 21.06 1.21 -13.59
N ASP A 115 20.64 2.26 -14.27
CA ASP A 115 21.47 3.03 -15.21
C ASP A 115 21.99 4.35 -14.65
N ARG A 116 21.18 5.09 -13.88
CA ARG A 116 21.54 6.39 -13.30
C ARG A 116 20.72 6.75 -12.07
N GLU A 117 21.12 7.80 -11.37
CA GLU A 117 20.33 8.40 -10.29
C GLU A 117 19.01 8.98 -10.82
N PHE A 118 17.97 8.97 -9.97
CA PHE A 118 16.70 9.63 -10.27
C PHE A 118 16.85 11.16 -10.26
N SER A 119 16.35 11.81 -11.31
CA SER A 119 16.25 13.28 -11.36
C SER A 119 15.15 13.80 -10.43
N ASP A 120 15.22 15.05 -10.00
CA ASP A 120 14.20 15.66 -9.12
C ASP A 120 12.80 15.60 -9.73
N ARG A 121 12.70 15.72 -11.07
CA ARG A 121 11.42 15.60 -11.79
C ARG A 121 10.83 14.19 -11.68
N GLU A 122 11.65 13.16 -11.82
CA GLU A 122 11.20 11.76 -11.68
C GLU A 122 10.80 11.46 -10.23
N VAL A 123 11.57 11.95 -9.25
CA VAL A 123 11.26 11.82 -7.82
C VAL A 123 9.92 12.49 -7.49
N ALA A 124 9.72 13.74 -7.93
CA ALA A 124 8.46 14.46 -7.74
C ALA A 124 7.29 13.74 -8.40
N ARG A 125 7.50 13.15 -9.59
CA ARG A 125 6.46 12.40 -10.29
C ARG A 125 6.07 11.13 -9.54
N LEU A 126 7.04 10.33 -9.10
CA LEU A 126 6.81 9.12 -8.29
C LEU A 126 6.10 9.45 -6.98
N HIS A 127 6.48 10.54 -6.31
CA HIS A 127 5.80 11.03 -5.12
C HIS A 127 4.33 11.37 -5.40
N SER A 128 4.05 12.11 -6.49
CA SER A 128 2.68 12.46 -6.88
C SER A 128 1.84 11.21 -7.22
N LEU A 129 2.40 10.23 -7.93
CA LEU A 129 1.72 8.96 -8.21
C LEU A 129 1.40 8.22 -6.91
N MET A 130 2.34 8.15 -5.97
CA MET A 130 2.11 7.54 -4.66
C MET A 130 1.05 8.25 -3.83
N GLN A 131 0.99 9.58 -3.86
CA GLN A 131 -0.08 10.35 -3.20
C GLN A 131 -1.45 10.02 -3.81
N LYS A 132 -1.55 9.94 -5.13
CA LYS A 132 -2.80 9.58 -5.82
C LYS A 132 -3.25 8.16 -5.49
N LEU A 133 -2.32 7.20 -5.50
CA LEU A 133 -2.58 5.82 -5.11
C LEU A 133 -3.01 5.73 -3.64
N HIS A 134 -2.33 6.45 -2.76
CA HIS A 134 -2.68 6.53 -1.34
C HIS A 134 -4.13 7.01 -1.16
N VAL A 135 -4.50 8.15 -1.76
CA VAL A 135 -5.87 8.68 -1.64
C VAL A 135 -6.92 7.76 -2.26
N ALA A 136 -6.59 7.09 -3.37
CA ALA A 136 -7.53 6.22 -4.05
C ALA A 136 -7.74 4.88 -3.32
N LEU A 137 -6.66 4.32 -2.76
CA LEU A 137 -6.62 2.94 -2.26
C LEU A 137 -6.58 2.84 -0.73
N VAL A 138 -6.33 3.95 -0.02
CA VAL A 138 -6.33 3.97 1.45
C VAL A 138 -7.55 4.75 1.93
N PRO A 139 -8.55 4.08 2.53
CA PRO A 139 -9.71 4.78 3.05
C PRO A 139 -9.29 5.71 4.21
N PRO A 140 -9.83 6.94 4.28
CA PRO A 140 -9.47 7.93 5.31
C PRO A 140 -9.84 7.48 6.72
N VAL A 141 -10.81 6.58 6.84
CA VAL A 141 -11.22 5.94 8.08
C VAL A 141 -11.24 4.43 7.87
N PRO A 142 -10.53 3.63 8.69
CA PRO A 142 -10.54 2.18 8.54
C PRO A 142 -11.94 1.61 8.78
N LEU A 143 -12.28 0.60 7.98
CA LEU A 143 -13.44 -0.23 8.25
C LEU A 143 -13.20 -1.03 9.54
N THR A 144 -14.23 -1.18 10.36
CA THR A 144 -14.17 -2.09 11.51
C THR A 144 -14.33 -3.54 11.03
N GLN A 145 -13.88 -4.52 11.83
CA GLN A 145 -14.06 -5.93 11.49
C GLN A 145 -15.54 -6.28 11.25
N ALA A 146 -16.43 -5.70 12.07
CA ALA A 146 -17.87 -5.87 11.91
C ALA A 146 -18.42 -5.27 10.61
N GLU A 147 -17.82 -4.19 10.09
CA GLU A 147 -18.16 -3.61 8.79
C GLU A 147 -17.63 -4.46 7.64
N ILE A 148 -16.37 -4.93 7.73
CA ILE A 148 -15.72 -5.83 6.76
C ILE A 148 -16.54 -7.11 6.60
N GLU A 149 -16.91 -7.73 7.73
CA GLU A 149 -17.68 -8.98 7.71
C GLU A 149 -19.03 -8.83 7.01
N VAL A 150 -19.76 -7.74 7.27
CA VAL A 150 -21.03 -7.45 6.58
C VAL A 150 -20.82 -7.28 5.07
N LEU A 151 -19.78 -6.56 4.65
CA LEU A 151 -19.48 -6.37 3.22
C LEU A 151 -19.09 -7.69 2.54
N SER A 152 -18.32 -8.55 3.22
CA SER A 152 -17.94 -9.88 2.71
C SER A 152 -19.16 -10.77 2.48
N ARG A 153 -20.12 -10.82 3.41
CA ARG A 153 -21.36 -11.59 3.23
C ARG A 153 -22.21 -11.06 2.06
N ILE A 154 -22.26 -9.74 1.88
CA ILE A 154 -22.97 -9.11 0.76
C ILE A 154 -22.30 -9.44 -0.58
N LYS A 155 -20.97 -9.40 -0.64
CA LYS A 155 -20.20 -9.84 -1.82
C LYS A 155 -20.54 -11.29 -2.20
N SER A 156 -20.74 -12.14 -1.21
CA SER A 156 -21.16 -13.54 -1.37
C SER A 156 -22.67 -13.73 -1.62
N GLY A 157 -23.44 -12.66 -1.83
CA GLY A 157 -24.86 -12.73 -2.22
C GLY A 157 -25.85 -12.90 -1.06
N TRP A 158 -25.43 -12.77 0.20
CA TRP A 158 -26.31 -12.96 1.34
C TRP A 158 -27.31 -11.81 1.50
N ARG A 159 -28.53 -12.13 1.92
CA ARG A 159 -29.54 -11.13 2.29
C ARG A 159 -29.27 -10.59 3.69
N LEU A 160 -29.59 -9.31 3.93
CA LEU A 160 -29.35 -8.65 5.23
C LEU A 160 -29.93 -9.43 6.42
N LYS A 161 -31.12 -10.02 6.25
CA LYS A 161 -31.77 -10.85 7.27
C LYS A 161 -30.99 -12.12 7.61
N GLN A 162 -30.37 -12.76 6.60
CA GLN A 162 -29.51 -13.94 6.82
C GLN A 162 -28.24 -13.55 7.57
N VAL A 163 -27.62 -12.42 7.20
CA VAL A 163 -26.43 -11.91 7.89
C VAL A 163 -26.75 -11.55 9.34
N ALA A 164 -27.90 -10.92 9.59
CA ALA A 164 -28.35 -10.57 10.94
C ALA A 164 -28.54 -11.83 11.81
N PHE A 165 -29.22 -12.84 11.27
CA PHE A 165 -29.43 -14.12 11.94
C PHE A 165 -28.11 -14.83 12.27
N GLU A 166 -27.21 -14.95 11.29
CA GLU A 166 -25.92 -15.63 11.44
C GLU A 166 -25.02 -14.94 12.47
N LEU A 167 -24.99 -13.61 12.47
CA LEU A 167 -24.15 -12.83 13.39
C LEU A 167 -24.79 -12.61 14.77
N GLY A 168 -26.01 -13.12 15.01
CA GLY A 168 -26.72 -12.94 16.28
C GLY A 168 -27.06 -11.48 16.60
N VAL A 169 -27.29 -10.64 15.59
CA VAL A 169 -27.59 -9.21 15.75
C VAL A 169 -28.87 -8.80 15.02
N THR A 170 -29.38 -7.59 15.30
CA THR A 170 -30.58 -7.10 14.62
C THR A 170 -30.31 -6.66 13.18
N GLU A 171 -31.31 -6.72 12.31
CA GLU A 171 -31.22 -6.15 10.94
C GLU A 171 -30.86 -4.65 10.97
N GLY A 172 -31.34 -3.93 11.99
CA GLY A 172 -30.97 -2.52 12.22
C GLY A 172 -29.47 -2.34 12.45
N ALA A 173 -28.84 -3.22 13.23
CA ALA A 173 -27.39 -3.21 13.44
C ALA A 173 -26.61 -3.46 12.14
N ILE A 174 -27.06 -4.40 11.30
CA ILE A 174 -26.46 -4.65 9.99
C ILE A 174 -26.60 -3.42 9.08
N LYS A 175 -27.78 -2.81 9.01
CA LYS A 175 -28.03 -1.58 8.22
C LYS A 175 -27.13 -0.42 8.69
N GLN A 176 -26.91 -0.30 10.00
CA GLN A 176 -26.03 0.71 10.58
C GLN A 176 -24.57 0.48 10.18
N ARG A 177 -24.06 -0.76 10.31
CA ARG A 177 -22.70 -1.13 9.85
C ARG A 177 -22.52 -0.81 8.37
N LEU A 178 -23.51 -1.16 7.54
CA LEU A 178 -23.49 -0.86 6.11
C LEU A 178 -23.47 0.64 5.81
N ARG A 179 -24.22 1.45 6.56
CA ARG A 179 -24.22 2.91 6.42
C ARG A 179 -22.85 3.49 6.75
N ASN A 180 -22.23 3.05 7.85
CA ASN A 180 -20.90 3.48 8.24
C ASN A 180 -19.86 3.08 7.20
N ALA A 181 -19.89 1.83 6.74
CA ALA A 181 -18.98 1.33 5.71
C ALA A 181 -19.07 2.13 4.41
N ARG A 182 -20.30 2.42 3.94
CA ARG A 182 -20.54 3.27 2.76
C ARG A 182 -19.95 4.67 2.91
N ALA A 183 -20.16 5.30 4.07
CA ALA A 183 -19.62 6.62 4.36
C ALA A 183 -18.08 6.62 4.35
N LYS A 184 -17.46 5.62 4.99
CA LYS A 184 -15.99 5.46 5.03
C LYS A 184 -15.38 5.18 3.64
N LEU A 185 -16.10 4.43 2.81
CA LEU A 185 -15.69 4.11 1.44
C LEU A 185 -16.09 5.17 0.39
N GLY A 186 -16.85 6.20 0.78
CA GLY A 186 -17.31 7.25 -0.12
C GLY A 186 -18.17 6.73 -1.28
N VAL A 187 -19.13 5.84 -1.00
CA VAL A 187 -20.03 5.24 -2.00
C VAL A 187 -21.49 5.26 -1.55
N ALA A 188 -22.43 5.15 -2.49
CA ALA A 188 -23.85 5.34 -2.22
C ALA A 188 -24.57 4.05 -1.78
N THR A 189 -24.19 2.90 -2.33
CA THR A 189 -24.91 1.61 -2.11
C THR A 189 -24.07 0.55 -1.43
N GLY A 190 -24.72 -0.44 -0.82
CA GLY A 190 -24.05 -1.57 -0.16
C GLY A 190 -23.28 -2.45 -1.16
N ALA A 191 -23.84 -2.65 -2.35
CA ALA A 191 -23.17 -3.38 -3.43
C ALA A 191 -21.90 -2.64 -3.90
N GLN A 192 -21.97 -1.32 -4.10
CA GLN A 192 -20.79 -0.51 -4.41
C GLN A 192 -19.75 -0.56 -3.28
N ALA A 193 -20.18 -0.58 -2.02
CA ALA A 193 -19.27 -0.73 -0.89
C ALA A 193 -18.58 -2.09 -0.86
N ALA A 194 -19.29 -3.18 -1.17
CA ALA A 194 -18.71 -4.51 -1.27
C ALA A 194 -17.72 -4.62 -2.44
N THR A 195 -18.08 -4.11 -3.63
CA THR A 195 -17.15 -4.03 -4.77
C THR A 195 -15.91 -3.22 -4.42
N ARG A 196 -16.09 -2.01 -3.88
CA ARG A 196 -14.94 -1.16 -3.52
C ARG A 196 -14.08 -1.79 -2.44
N ALA A 197 -14.65 -2.40 -1.40
CA ALA A 197 -13.87 -3.11 -0.39
C ALA A 197 -13.07 -4.28 -0.99
N SER A 198 -13.63 -4.98 -1.99
CA SER A 198 -12.93 -6.01 -2.75
C SER A 198 -11.76 -5.43 -3.57
N ASP A 199 -12.00 -4.32 -4.28
CA ASP A 199 -10.96 -3.66 -5.09
C ASP A 199 -9.79 -3.15 -4.23
N LEU A 200 -10.09 -2.81 -2.98
CA LEU A 200 -9.12 -2.38 -1.97
C LEU A 200 -8.44 -3.55 -1.23
N GLY A 201 -8.76 -4.81 -1.54
CA GLY A 201 -8.19 -5.98 -0.88
C GLY A 201 -8.66 -6.20 0.57
N LEU A 202 -9.77 -5.57 0.98
CA LEU A 202 -10.30 -5.67 2.35
C LEU A 202 -11.22 -6.89 2.56
N ILE A 203 -11.80 -7.45 1.49
CA ILE A 203 -12.71 -8.64 1.47
C ILE A 203 -12.61 -9.42 0.16
#